data_AF-A0A1C5JHA5-F1
#
_entry.id   AF-A0A1C5JHA5-F1
#
_cell.length_a   1.000
_cell.length_b   1.000
_cell.length_c   1.000
_cell.angle_alpha   90.00
_cell.angle_beta   90.00
_cell.angle_gamma   90.00
#
_symmetry.space_group_name_H-M   'P 1'
#
loop_
_entity.id
_entity.type
_entity.pdbx_description
1 polymer ?
#
loop_
_entity_poly.entity_id
_entity_poly.type
_entity_poly.pdbx_seq_one_letter_code
_entity_poly.pdbx_strand_id
1 'polypeptide(L)'
;MGLGPIGSEGCRADVANGSAASGGAGCGHCPGFTVQAPTIANVWTDRIVDVTGWRQAAEGPGWEQVEAELGVALPTDFKELSRRFVPGAFSGYLDLLRPTDEHFGTPLLSMWFGGRQMAVLHGSHARLREPYRVYGPDTGPGLVQWGIDISEGDHFWLVDRSVEPERWPVVSRRESGESWHQFDMSTAEFVYRVIADPEFKPFTVADPPRLPFYLPYWAPYPPSPAEWAALTSPNREARPCQPSA
;
A
#
# COMPACT_ATOMS: atom_id res chain seq x y z
N MET A 1 -63.46 11.61 31.94
CA MET A 1 -63.06 13.04 32.06
C MET A 1 -61.80 13.16 31.22
N GLY A 2 -61.75 13.82 30.07
CA GLY A 2 -62.22 15.19 29.81
C GLY A 2 -61.18 16.14 30.41
N LEU A 3 -60.41 16.94 29.65
CA LEU A 3 -60.67 17.59 28.36
C LEU A 3 -59.39 17.70 27.49
N GLY A 4 -59.55 17.87 26.17
CA GLY A 4 -58.64 18.66 25.31
C GLY A 4 -59.45 19.84 24.72
N PRO A 5 -59.11 20.45 23.57
CA PRO A 5 -57.84 20.52 22.83
C PRO A 5 -57.30 21.98 22.79
N ILE A 6 -56.41 22.41 21.87
CA ILE A 6 -56.74 23.06 20.57
C ILE A 6 -55.44 23.25 19.74
N GLY A 7 -55.48 22.86 18.46
CA GLY A 7 -54.86 23.55 17.28
C GLY A 7 -53.32 23.58 17.13
N SER A 8 -52.75 23.70 15.94
CA SER A 8 -53.22 23.45 14.54
C SER A 8 -51.97 23.30 13.63
N GLU A 9 -52.00 22.98 12.33
CA GLU A 9 -53.10 22.79 11.37
C GLU A 9 -52.73 21.70 10.32
N GLY A 10 -53.26 21.76 9.08
CA GLY A 10 -52.92 20.83 7.99
C GLY A 10 -52.90 21.47 6.58
N CYS A 11 -52.47 20.71 5.58
CA CYS A 11 -52.22 21.16 4.20
C CYS A 11 -53.41 21.80 3.45
N ARG A 12 -53.11 22.84 2.66
CA ARG A 12 -53.62 23.09 1.28
C ARG A 12 -52.49 23.81 0.51
N ALA A 13 -52.00 23.33 -0.63
CA ALA A 13 -52.66 23.06 -1.92
C ALA A 13 -52.95 24.34 -2.71
N ASP A 14 -52.02 24.68 -3.62
CA ASP A 14 -52.28 25.55 -4.77
C ASP A 14 -52.18 24.74 -6.06
N VAL A 15 -53.13 24.99 -6.96
CA VAL A 15 -53.24 24.34 -8.28
C VAL A 15 -52.97 25.40 -9.35
N ALA A 16 -52.02 25.12 -10.24
CA ALA A 16 -51.88 25.86 -11.48
C ALA A 16 -51.71 24.89 -12.67
N ASN A 17 -52.54 25.09 -13.70
CA ASN A 17 -52.40 24.48 -15.02
C ASN A 17 -50.98 24.72 -15.58
N GLY A 18 -50.40 23.89 -16.44
CA GLY A 18 -50.96 22.76 -17.16
C GLY A 18 -50.63 22.89 -18.66
N SER A 19 -49.70 22.06 -19.15
CA SER A 19 -49.56 21.73 -20.57
C SER A 19 -48.77 20.43 -20.75
N ALA A 20 -49.52 19.36 -20.99
CA ALA A 20 -49.03 18.12 -21.60
C ALA A 20 -49.09 18.27 -23.14
N ALA A 21 -48.43 17.47 -23.98
CA ALA A 21 -47.27 16.61 -23.81
C ALA A 21 -46.77 16.17 -25.20
N SER A 22 -45.47 15.96 -25.32
CA SER A 22 -44.86 14.95 -26.21
C SER A 22 -43.68 14.38 -25.40
N GLY A 23 -43.59 13.08 -25.13
CA GLY A 23 -43.85 11.98 -26.05
C GLY A 23 -42.50 11.36 -26.39
N GLY A 24 -41.88 10.69 -25.41
CA GLY A 24 -40.54 10.13 -25.51
C GLY A 24 -40.34 9.05 -24.44
N ALA A 25 -39.88 7.87 -24.87
CA ALA A 25 -39.84 6.68 -24.03
C ALA A 25 -38.78 6.77 -22.92
N GLY A 26 -39.03 6.05 -21.82
CA GLY A 26 -38.08 5.94 -20.73
C GLY A 26 -36.85 5.13 -21.13
N CYS A 27 -35.68 5.74 -21.02
CA CYS A 27 -34.40 5.04 -20.88
C CYS A 27 -34.00 5.14 -19.41
N GLY A 28 -33.90 4.01 -18.71
CA GLY A 28 -33.39 3.99 -17.34
C GLY A 28 -31.99 4.61 -17.29
N HIS A 29 -31.81 5.64 -16.47
CA HIS A 29 -30.52 6.30 -16.33
C HIS A 29 -29.59 5.38 -15.52
N CYS A 30 -28.80 4.55 -16.20
CA CYS A 30 -27.69 3.86 -15.55
C CYS A 30 -26.75 4.92 -14.98
N PRO A 31 -26.42 4.90 -13.67
CA PRO A 31 -25.46 5.84 -13.12
C PRO A 31 -24.12 5.64 -13.84
N GLY A 32 -23.58 6.71 -14.41
CA GLY A 32 -22.36 6.66 -15.20
C GLY A 32 -21.21 6.10 -14.37
N PHE A 33 -20.69 4.94 -14.77
CA PHE A 33 -19.42 4.45 -14.27
C PHE A 33 -18.33 5.34 -14.84
N THR A 34 -17.96 6.40 -14.11
CA THR A 34 -16.85 7.27 -14.48
C THR A 34 -15.56 6.46 -14.41
N VAL A 35 -15.13 5.95 -15.56
CA VAL A 35 -13.80 5.34 -15.70
C VAL A 35 -12.78 6.44 -15.45
N GLN A 36 -12.25 6.49 -14.23
CA GLN A 36 -11.09 7.33 -13.94
C GLN A 36 -9.94 6.87 -14.83
N ALA A 37 -9.31 7.81 -15.54
CA ALA A 37 -8.06 7.51 -16.24
C ALA A 37 -7.04 6.95 -15.24
N PRO A 38 -6.24 5.93 -15.61
CA PRO A 38 -5.34 5.29 -14.68
C PRO A 38 -4.31 6.30 -14.17
N THR A 39 -4.42 6.66 -12.89
CA THR A 39 -3.39 7.40 -12.16
C THR A 39 -2.08 6.63 -12.27
N ILE A 40 -0.95 7.32 -12.47
CA ILE A 40 0.37 6.67 -12.67
C ILE A 40 0.71 5.70 -11.53
N ALA A 41 0.23 5.96 -10.31
CA ALA A 41 0.26 5.05 -9.16
C ALA A 41 -0.15 3.59 -9.47
N ASN A 42 -1.13 3.38 -10.35
CA ASN A 42 -1.61 2.03 -10.69
C ASN A 42 -0.72 1.30 -11.69
N VAL A 43 0.00 2.01 -12.59
CA VAL A 43 0.75 1.35 -13.66
C VAL A 43 1.88 0.46 -13.14
N TRP A 44 2.51 0.86 -12.03
CA TRP A 44 3.58 0.08 -11.41
C TRP A 44 3.02 -1.11 -10.62
N THR A 45 1.91 -0.92 -9.89
CA THR A 45 1.19 -2.01 -9.23
C THR A 45 0.69 -3.06 -10.23
N ASP A 46 0.15 -2.63 -11.38
CA ASP A 46 -0.26 -3.52 -12.46
C ASP A 46 0.95 -4.27 -13.06
N ARG A 47 2.08 -3.57 -13.29
CA ARG A 47 3.34 -4.20 -13.73
C ARG A 47 3.88 -5.24 -12.74
N ILE A 48 3.81 -4.98 -11.43
CA ILE A 48 4.22 -5.94 -10.39
C ILE A 48 3.30 -7.17 -10.44
N VAL A 49 1.99 -6.97 -10.56
CA VAL A 49 1.00 -8.04 -10.74
C VAL A 49 1.31 -8.89 -11.99
N ASP A 50 1.74 -8.27 -13.08
CA ASP A 50 2.10 -9.00 -14.30
C ASP A 50 3.42 -9.78 -14.19
N VAL A 51 4.51 -9.16 -13.70
CA VAL A 51 5.81 -9.87 -13.61
C VAL A 51 5.85 -10.95 -12.52
N THR A 52 5.00 -10.85 -11.49
CA THR A 52 4.88 -11.88 -10.45
C THR A 52 3.85 -12.97 -10.76
N GLY A 53 2.98 -12.74 -11.74
CA GLY A 53 1.82 -13.61 -12.03
C GLY A 53 0.79 -13.69 -10.89
N TRP A 54 0.84 -12.78 -9.91
CA TRP A 54 -0.05 -12.81 -8.74
C TRP A 54 -1.50 -12.48 -9.13
N ARG A 55 -2.48 -13.26 -8.66
CA ARG A 55 -3.90 -13.15 -9.07
C ARG A 55 -4.91 -13.39 -7.92
N GLN A 56 -4.51 -13.24 -6.66
CA GLN A 56 -5.44 -13.35 -5.52
C GLN A 56 -6.41 -12.15 -5.48
N ALA A 57 -7.60 -12.37 -4.92
CA ALA A 57 -8.52 -11.29 -4.60
C ALA A 57 -7.88 -10.32 -3.59
N ALA A 58 -8.04 -9.03 -3.84
CA ALA A 58 -7.50 -7.98 -2.99
C ALA A 58 -8.33 -7.83 -1.69
N GLU A 59 -7.66 -7.54 -0.59
CA GLU A 59 -8.27 -7.42 0.75
C GLU A 59 -8.84 -6.01 1.01
N GLY A 60 -9.48 -5.81 2.17
CA GLY A 60 -10.13 -4.56 2.54
C GLY A 60 -9.17 -3.43 2.93
N PRO A 61 -9.68 -2.21 3.17
CA PRO A 61 -8.89 -1.13 3.76
C PRO A 61 -8.55 -1.41 5.24
N GLY A 62 -7.54 -0.73 5.75
CA GLY A 62 -7.17 -0.75 7.18
C GLY A 62 -6.16 0.33 7.58
N TRP A 63 -5.84 1.26 6.69
CA TRP A 63 -4.78 2.26 6.89
C TRP A 63 -5.25 3.48 7.69
N GLU A 64 -6.55 3.61 7.96
CA GLU A 64 -7.19 4.74 8.61
C GLU A 64 -6.62 5.04 10.01
N GLN A 65 -6.35 4.01 10.82
CA GLN A 65 -5.72 4.19 12.13
C GLN A 65 -4.27 4.67 11.99
N VAL A 66 -3.54 4.14 11.02
CA VAL A 66 -2.15 4.51 10.75
C VAL A 66 -2.04 5.98 10.31
N GLU A 67 -2.93 6.39 9.41
CA GLU A 67 -3.03 7.77 8.93
C GLU A 67 -3.43 8.75 10.03
N ALA A 68 -4.32 8.34 10.95
CA ALA A 68 -4.72 9.13 12.11
C ALA A 68 -3.56 9.36 13.11
N GLU A 69 -2.82 8.31 13.46
CA GLU A 69 -1.68 8.40 14.40
C GLU A 69 -0.47 9.14 13.81
N LEU A 70 -0.18 8.95 12.51
CA LEU A 70 0.84 9.72 11.80
C LEU A 70 0.36 11.16 11.49
N GLY A 71 -0.95 11.42 11.54
CA GLY A 71 -1.58 12.68 11.16
C GLY A 71 -1.28 13.11 9.72
N VAL A 72 -1.13 12.15 8.80
CA VAL A 72 -0.92 12.32 7.36
C VAL A 72 -1.55 11.13 6.61
N ALA A 73 -2.05 11.36 5.40
CA ALA A 73 -2.45 10.27 4.52
C ALA A 73 -1.19 9.54 3.98
N LEU A 74 -1.27 8.23 3.76
CA LEU A 74 -0.22 7.44 3.14
C LEU A 74 -0.31 7.47 1.60
N PRO A 75 0.81 7.26 0.87
CA PRO A 75 0.81 7.21 -0.58
C PRO A 75 -0.21 6.20 -1.13
N THR A 76 -1.00 6.63 -2.11
CA THR A 76 -2.09 5.82 -2.67
C THR A 76 -1.58 4.53 -3.32
N ASP A 77 -0.40 4.55 -3.93
CA ASP A 77 0.21 3.39 -4.60
C ASP A 77 0.62 2.29 -3.60
N PHE A 78 1.17 2.67 -2.44
CA PHE A 78 1.50 1.75 -1.36
C PHE A 78 0.24 1.11 -0.76
N LYS A 79 -0.82 1.89 -0.55
CA LYS A 79 -2.11 1.35 -0.09
C LYS A 79 -2.67 0.34 -1.10
N GLU A 80 -2.58 0.62 -2.41
CA GLU A 80 -2.96 -0.33 -3.46
C GLU A 80 -2.08 -1.59 -3.50
N LEU A 81 -0.75 -1.46 -3.31
CA LEU A 81 0.12 -2.63 -3.15
C LEU A 81 -0.31 -3.48 -1.97
N SER A 82 -0.42 -2.88 -0.78
CA SER A 82 -0.84 -3.57 0.46
C SER A 82 -2.21 -4.24 0.31
N ARG A 83 -3.10 -3.68 -0.51
CA ARG A 83 -4.44 -4.21 -0.78
C ARG A 83 -4.43 -5.42 -1.72
N ARG A 84 -3.62 -5.39 -2.78
CA ARG A 84 -3.50 -6.48 -3.76
C ARG A 84 -2.55 -7.60 -3.33
N PHE A 85 -1.53 -7.26 -2.55
CA PHE A 85 -0.53 -8.15 -2.01
C PHE A 85 -0.76 -8.27 -0.49
N VAL A 86 -1.48 -9.33 -0.14
CA VAL A 86 -1.72 -9.86 1.22
C VAL A 86 -0.39 -10.15 1.95
N PRO A 87 -0.30 -10.24 3.28
CA PRO A 87 0.99 -10.36 4.01
C PRO A 87 1.95 -11.42 3.44
N GLY A 88 3.16 -10.99 3.07
CA GLY A 88 4.13 -11.82 2.35
C GLY A 88 5.23 -11.02 1.63
N ALA A 89 6.21 -11.74 1.08
CA ALA A 89 7.40 -11.15 0.50
C ALA A 89 7.42 -11.19 -1.04
N PHE A 90 7.75 -10.05 -1.65
CA PHE A 90 8.09 -9.95 -3.07
C PHE A 90 9.43 -10.62 -3.35
N SER A 91 9.43 -11.58 -4.27
CA SER A 91 10.55 -12.49 -4.59
C SER A 91 11.17 -13.18 -3.37
N GLY A 92 10.42 -13.32 -2.27
CA GLY A 92 10.94 -13.80 -0.98
C GLY A 92 11.95 -12.88 -0.30
N TYR A 93 12.06 -11.61 -0.76
CA TYR A 93 13.10 -10.66 -0.35
C TYR A 93 12.54 -9.47 0.43
N LEU A 94 11.53 -8.77 -0.12
CA LEU A 94 11.01 -7.51 0.43
C LEU A 94 9.55 -7.66 0.89
N ASP A 95 9.26 -7.29 2.13
CA ASP A 95 7.91 -7.23 2.72
C ASP A 95 7.46 -5.78 2.92
N LEU A 96 6.15 -5.58 2.87
CA LEU A 96 5.50 -4.31 3.20
C LEU A 96 4.97 -4.38 4.62
N LEU A 97 5.32 -3.38 5.44
CA LEU A 97 4.70 -3.22 6.73
C LEU A 97 3.17 -3.12 6.57
N ARG A 98 2.43 -3.65 7.53
CA ARG A 98 0.98 -3.85 7.46
C ARG A 98 0.24 -2.82 8.31
N PRO A 99 -1.07 -2.59 8.04
CA PRO A 99 -1.87 -1.67 8.86
C PRO A 99 -2.03 -2.16 10.30
N THR A 100 -2.19 -3.48 10.47
CA THR A 100 -2.40 -4.18 11.74
C THR A 100 -1.39 -5.34 11.88
N ASP A 101 -1.35 -5.97 13.04
CA ASP A 101 -0.57 -7.18 13.36
C ASP A 101 -1.28 -8.49 12.97
N GLU A 102 -2.43 -8.39 12.30
CA GLU A 102 -3.17 -9.55 11.82
C GLU A 102 -2.38 -10.33 10.75
N HIS A 103 -2.66 -11.64 10.64
CA HIS A 103 -2.16 -12.50 9.56
C HIS A 103 -0.62 -12.53 9.40
N PHE A 104 0.12 -12.47 10.52
CA PHE A 104 1.59 -12.55 10.61
C PHE A 104 2.34 -11.38 9.95
N GLY A 105 1.67 -10.25 9.70
CA GLY A 105 2.30 -9.04 9.21
C GLY A 105 3.09 -8.27 10.28
N THR A 106 4.10 -7.51 9.86
CA THR A 106 4.77 -6.54 10.75
C THR A 106 3.99 -5.21 10.74
N PRO A 107 3.33 -4.79 11.83
CA PRO A 107 2.52 -3.58 11.85
C PRO A 107 3.37 -2.30 11.78
N LEU A 108 3.01 -1.37 10.87
CA LEU A 108 3.73 -0.12 10.64
C LEU A 108 3.81 0.74 11.91
N LEU A 109 2.69 0.86 12.64
CA LEU A 109 2.65 1.68 13.85
C LEU A 109 3.61 1.20 14.93
N SER A 110 3.75 -0.12 15.15
CA SER A 110 4.70 -0.64 16.14
C SER A 110 6.15 -0.32 15.76
N MET A 111 6.50 -0.42 14.47
CA MET A 111 7.82 -0.04 13.96
C MET A 111 8.07 1.46 14.13
N TRP A 112 7.08 2.31 13.85
CA TRP A 112 7.18 3.75 14.03
C TRP A 112 7.29 4.17 15.51
N PHE A 113 6.41 3.67 16.38
CA PHE A 113 6.45 3.93 17.83
C PHE A 113 7.76 3.43 18.45
N GLY A 114 8.20 2.22 18.11
CA GLY A 114 9.48 1.66 18.53
C GLY A 114 10.67 2.52 18.05
N GLY A 115 10.68 2.90 16.78
CA GLY A 115 11.68 3.79 16.20
C GLY A 115 11.76 5.14 16.91
N ARG A 116 10.61 5.79 17.19
CA ARG A 116 10.53 7.03 17.96
C ARG A 116 11.08 6.85 19.38
N GLN A 117 10.64 5.81 20.09
CA GLN A 117 11.05 5.56 21.47
C GLN A 117 12.56 5.31 21.56
N MET A 118 13.12 4.48 20.68
CA MET A 118 14.56 4.18 20.66
C MET A 118 15.40 5.41 20.30
N ALA A 119 14.94 6.26 19.38
CA ALA A 119 15.62 7.51 19.05
C ALA A 119 15.69 8.51 20.24
N VAL A 120 14.68 8.51 21.11
CA VAL A 120 14.66 9.33 22.34
C VAL A 120 15.52 8.72 23.45
N LEU A 121 15.42 7.42 23.70
CA LEU A 121 16.11 6.75 24.81
C LEU A 121 17.60 6.46 24.52
N HIS A 122 17.96 6.27 23.25
CA HIS A 122 19.29 5.81 22.85
C HIS A 122 19.82 6.67 21.70
N GLY A 123 20.69 7.63 22.00
CA GLY A 123 21.31 8.50 20.99
C GLY A 123 22.08 7.77 19.88
N SER A 124 22.48 6.50 20.08
CA SER A 124 23.00 5.63 19.03
C SER A 124 21.95 5.35 17.93
N HIS A 125 20.70 5.07 18.29
CA HIS A 125 19.61 4.80 17.34
C HIS A 125 19.17 6.04 16.55
N ALA A 126 19.41 7.24 17.10
CA ALA A 126 19.29 8.50 16.37
C ALA A 126 20.42 8.66 15.34
N ARG A 127 21.69 8.41 15.73
CA ARG A 127 22.84 8.46 14.82
C ARG A 127 22.74 7.46 13.67
N LEU A 128 22.21 6.26 13.92
CA LEU A 128 21.93 5.27 12.86
C LEU A 128 20.94 5.75 11.79
N ARG A 129 20.28 6.91 11.98
CA ARG A 129 19.36 7.53 11.02
C ARG A 129 19.89 8.84 10.41
N GLU A 130 21.04 9.34 10.85
CA GLU A 130 21.64 10.56 10.29
C GLU A 130 21.92 10.38 8.78
N PRO A 131 21.69 11.41 7.93
CA PRO A 131 21.33 12.79 8.28
C PRO A 131 19.84 13.01 8.61
N TYR A 132 19.01 11.98 8.45
CA TYR A 132 17.57 12.03 8.70
C TYR A 132 17.21 11.86 10.18
N ARG A 133 15.90 11.93 10.47
CA ARG A 133 15.29 11.77 11.80
C ARG A 133 14.08 10.86 11.66
N VAL A 134 13.62 10.24 12.75
CA VAL A 134 12.31 9.58 12.74
C VAL A 134 11.23 10.66 12.63
N TYR A 135 10.26 10.48 11.74
CA TYR A 135 9.13 11.40 11.61
C TYR A 135 8.30 11.45 12.90
N GLY A 136 7.77 12.64 13.20
CA GLY A 136 6.81 12.83 14.28
C GLY A 136 5.87 14.01 13.95
N PRO A 137 4.55 13.87 14.17
CA PRO A 137 3.57 14.96 14.07
C PRO A 137 3.99 16.27 14.74
N ASP A 138 4.73 16.12 15.83
CA ASP A 138 5.25 17.13 16.76
C ASP A 138 6.69 17.57 16.47
N THR A 139 7.46 16.78 15.72
CA THR A 139 8.89 17.03 15.45
C THR A 139 9.20 17.50 14.03
N GLY A 140 8.24 17.40 13.10
CA GLY A 140 8.41 17.80 11.70
C GLY A 140 8.86 16.65 10.78
N PRO A 141 9.38 17.00 9.58
CA PRO A 141 9.70 16.02 8.55
C PRO A 141 10.72 14.95 8.98
N GLY A 142 10.57 13.74 8.44
CA GLY A 142 11.45 12.62 8.78
C GLY A 142 11.04 11.29 8.14
N LEU A 143 11.71 10.22 8.57
CA LEU A 143 11.50 8.87 8.06
C LEU A 143 10.31 8.18 8.75
N VAL A 144 9.41 7.62 7.93
CA VAL A 144 8.46 6.57 8.32
C VAL A 144 8.82 5.31 7.56
N GLN A 145 9.01 4.19 8.27
CA GLN A 145 9.33 2.91 7.63
C GLN A 145 8.07 2.33 6.99
N TRP A 146 8.20 1.77 5.80
CA TRP A 146 7.11 1.12 5.06
C TRP A 146 7.44 -0.29 4.61
N GLY A 147 8.73 -0.65 4.58
CA GLY A 147 9.18 -1.97 4.18
C GLY A 147 10.45 -2.41 4.92
N ILE A 148 10.65 -3.72 4.88
CA ILE A 148 11.82 -4.43 5.38
C ILE A 148 12.26 -5.44 4.33
N ASP A 149 13.56 -5.72 4.25
CA ASP A 149 14.06 -6.84 3.46
C ASP A 149 14.87 -7.85 4.29
N ILE A 150 15.06 -9.05 3.75
CA ILE A 150 15.78 -10.17 4.42
C ILE A 150 17.26 -9.91 4.69
N SER A 151 17.83 -8.80 4.21
CA SER A 151 19.25 -8.42 4.37
C SER A 151 19.46 -7.39 5.49
N GLU A 152 18.48 -7.16 6.35
CA GLU A 152 18.42 -6.01 7.28
C GLU A 152 18.23 -4.65 6.55
N GLY A 153 17.72 -4.68 5.31
CA GLY A 153 17.40 -3.49 4.54
C GLY A 153 16.18 -2.76 5.11
N ASP A 154 16.33 -1.45 5.31
CA ASP A 154 15.27 -0.58 5.78
C ASP A 154 14.77 0.32 4.65
N HIS A 155 13.44 0.34 4.45
CA HIS A 155 12.80 1.15 3.42
C HIS A 155 11.81 2.15 4.03
N PHE A 156 12.02 3.43 3.74
CA PHE A 156 11.32 4.57 4.34
C PHE A 156 10.71 5.50 3.29
N TRP A 157 9.72 6.29 3.70
CA TRP A 157 9.37 7.55 3.05
C TRP A 157 10.02 8.69 3.82
N LEU A 158 10.52 9.70 3.12
CA LEU A 158 10.83 11.00 3.71
C LEU A 158 9.54 11.84 3.76
N VAL A 159 8.81 11.71 4.86
CA VAL A 159 7.51 12.34 5.09
C VAL A 159 7.70 13.83 5.39
N ASP A 160 7.00 14.68 4.64
CA ASP A 160 6.84 16.11 4.92
C ASP A 160 5.35 16.49 4.76
N ARG A 161 4.77 17.13 5.78
CA ARG A 161 3.36 17.55 5.81
C ARG A 161 3.03 18.67 4.82
N SER A 162 4.04 19.39 4.32
CA SER A 162 3.88 20.41 3.28
C SER A 162 3.89 19.85 1.86
N VAL A 163 4.11 18.54 1.70
CA VAL A 163 4.23 17.83 0.43
C VAL A 163 3.15 16.73 0.34
N GLU A 164 2.53 16.59 -0.82
CA GLU A 164 1.55 15.53 -1.11
C GLU A 164 2.18 14.13 -0.91
N PRO A 165 1.49 13.15 -0.31
CA PRO A 165 2.06 11.83 -0.02
C PRO A 165 2.66 11.12 -1.25
N GLU A 166 2.00 11.25 -2.40
CA GLU A 166 2.42 10.74 -3.71
C GLU A 166 3.77 11.32 -4.19
N ARG A 167 4.31 12.33 -3.51
CA ARG A 167 5.56 13.02 -3.84
C ARG A 167 6.64 12.88 -2.75
N TRP A 168 6.40 12.11 -1.69
CA TRP A 168 7.44 11.81 -0.71
C TRP A 168 8.50 10.89 -1.31
N PRO A 169 9.80 11.26 -1.24
CA PRO A 169 10.87 10.39 -1.72
C PRO A 169 10.94 9.07 -0.95
N VAL A 170 11.23 7.98 -1.66
CA VAL A 170 11.67 6.74 -1.04
C VAL A 170 13.11 6.91 -0.58
N VAL A 171 13.40 6.60 0.68
CA VAL A 171 14.75 6.57 1.24
C VAL A 171 15.05 5.13 1.66
N SER A 172 16.20 4.59 1.28
CA SER A 172 16.57 3.20 1.55
C SER A 172 18.07 3.00 1.73
N ARG A 173 18.44 1.91 2.41
CA ARG A 173 19.79 1.38 2.58
C ARG A 173 19.71 -0.15 2.63
N ARG A 174 20.76 -0.90 2.25
CA ARG A 174 20.69 -2.37 2.29
C ARG A 174 20.97 -2.96 3.66
N GLU A 175 21.77 -2.30 4.47
CA GLU A 175 22.11 -2.73 5.83
C GLU A 175 22.44 -1.53 6.73
N SER A 176 22.44 -1.74 8.04
CA SER A 176 22.73 -0.68 9.02
C SER A 176 24.20 -0.25 8.99
N GLY A 177 24.49 0.85 8.30
CA GLY A 177 25.83 1.43 8.18
C GLY A 177 26.25 1.71 6.74
N GLU A 178 25.52 1.14 5.77
CA GLU A 178 25.62 1.54 4.36
C GLU A 178 25.08 2.96 4.13
N SER A 179 25.45 3.52 2.98
CA SER A 179 24.98 4.84 2.52
C SER A 179 23.48 4.88 2.30
N TRP A 180 22.87 6.02 2.60
CA TRP A 180 21.48 6.29 2.22
C TRP A 180 21.36 6.56 0.72
N HIS A 181 20.33 5.99 0.12
CA HIS A 181 19.88 6.27 -1.23
C HIS A 181 18.49 6.89 -1.18
N GLN A 182 18.32 8.04 -1.83
CA GLN A 182 17.03 8.72 -1.99
C GLN A 182 16.58 8.60 -3.44
N PHE A 183 15.28 8.33 -3.63
CA PHE A 183 14.66 8.13 -4.92
C PHE A 183 13.35 8.93 -5.02
N ASP A 184 13.29 9.81 -6.01
CA ASP A 184 12.08 10.58 -6.34
C ASP A 184 11.16 9.73 -7.23
N MET A 185 10.65 8.63 -6.67
CA MET A 185 9.75 7.68 -7.33
C MET A 185 8.69 7.16 -6.35
N SER A 186 7.61 6.56 -6.88
CA SER A 186 6.58 5.96 -6.06
C SER A 186 7.06 4.65 -5.39
N THR A 187 6.40 4.25 -4.31
CA THR A 187 6.69 2.99 -3.61
C THR A 187 6.57 1.78 -4.54
N ALA A 188 5.52 1.74 -5.37
CA ALA A 188 5.32 0.70 -6.39
C ALA A 188 6.37 0.72 -7.50
N GLU A 189 6.89 1.88 -7.90
CA GLU A 189 8.02 1.92 -8.82
C GLU A 189 9.28 1.31 -8.19
N PHE A 190 9.56 1.66 -6.94
CA PHE A 190 10.71 1.11 -6.21
C PHE A 190 10.61 -0.41 -6.07
N VAL A 191 9.47 -0.94 -5.62
CA VAL A 191 9.25 -2.39 -5.50
C VAL A 191 9.41 -3.09 -6.86
N TYR A 192 8.86 -2.53 -7.94
CA TYR A 192 9.04 -3.08 -9.28
C TYR A 192 10.51 -3.16 -9.67
N ARG A 193 11.27 -2.07 -9.48
CA ARG A 193 12.68 -2.01 -9.85
C ARG A 193 13.52 -2.99 -9.02
N VAL A 194 13.27 -3.11 -7.72
CA VAL A 194 13.93 -4.12 -6.86
C VAL A 194 13.76 -5.54 -7.42
N ILE A 195 12.56 -5.91 -7.86
CA ILE A 195 12.29 -7.30 -8.27
C ILE A 195 12.51 -7.60 -9.75
N ALA A 196 12.52 -6.59 -10.64
CA ALA A 196 12.48 -6.78 -12.10
C ALA A 196 13.47 -5.93 -12.91
N ASP A 197 14.19 -4.97 -12.32
CA ASP A 197 15.19 -4.15 -13.01
C ASP A 197 16.62 -4.56 -12.60
N PRO A 198 17.38 -5.31 -13.43
CA PRO A 198 18.72 -5.77 -13.08
C PRO A 198 19.74 -4.64 -12.91
N GLU A 199 19.46 -3.45 -13.45
CA GLU A 199 20.33 -2.27 -13.34
C GLU A 199 20.03 -1.44 -12.08
N PHE A 200 19.00 -1.78 -11.30
CA PHE A 200 18.61 -1.04 -10.09
C PHE A 200 19.51 -1.37 -8.88
N LYS A 201 20.80 -1.12 -9.03
CA LYS A 201 21.82 -1.31 -8.01
C LYS A 201 21.74 -0.21 -6.92
N PRO A 202 22.07 -0.54 -5.65
CA PRO A 202 22.49 -1.86 -5.16
C PRO A 202 21.31 -2.78 -4.74
N PHE A 203 20.05 -2.34 -4.88
CA PHE A 203 18.88 -2.99 -4.28
C PHE A 203 18.29 -4.19 -5.06
N THR A 204 18.56 -4.29 -6.36
CA THR A 204 17.94 -5.30 -7.23
C THR A 204 18.26 -6.75 -6.85
N VAL A 205 17.22 -7.59 -6.85
CA VAL A 205 17.31 -9.05 -6.82
C VAL A 205 17.08 -9.69 -8.20
N ALA A 206 16.92 -8.87 -9.24
CA ALA A 206 16.78 -9.28 -10.63
C ALA A 206 18.13 -9.51 -11.34
N ASP A 207 19.26 -9.50 -10.62
CA ASP A 207 20.59 -9.83 -11.16
C ASP A 207 21.27 -10.91 -10.29
N PRO A 208 21.62 -12.09 -10.85
CA PRO A 208 21.34 -12.52 -12.22
C PRO A 208 19.82 -12.62 -12.50
N PRO A 209 19.38 -12.46 -13.76
CA PRO A 209 17.96 -12.49 -14.14
C PRO A 209 17.19 -13.68 -13.55
N ARG A 210 16.12 -13.36 -12.83
CA ARG A 210 15.21 -14.29 -12.15
C ARG A 210 13.77 -13.90 -12.45
N LEU A 211 12.88 -14.89 -12.53
CA LEU A 211 11.45 -14.62 -12.62
C LEU A 211 10.97 -14.05 -11.26
N PRO A 212 10.33 -12.87 -11.22
CA PRO A 212 9.74 -12.34 -10.00
C PRO A 212 8.57 -13.23 -9.56
N PHE A 213 8.30 -13.27 -8.26
CA PHE A 213 7.16 -14.00 -7.71
C PHE A 213 6.67 -13.32 -6.43
N TYR A 214 5.54 -13.77 -5.91
CA TYR A 214 5.05 -13.37 -4.59
C TYR A 214 4.91 -14.60 -3.69
N LEU A 215 5.30 -14.46 -2.42
CA LEU A 215 5.24 -15.53 -1.42
C LEU A 215 4.44 -15.05 -0.19
N PRO A 216 3.13 -15.34 -0.11
CA PRO A 216 2.32 -15.02 1.06
C PRO A 216 2.75 -15.88 2.25
N TYR A 217 2.66 -15.36 3.48
CA TYR A 217 3.25 -16.02 4.66
C TYR A 217 2.61 -17.36 5.07
N TRP A 218 1.42 -17.68 4.57
CA TRP A 218 0.78 -18.99 4.75
C TRP A 218 1.08 -19.99 3.62
N ALA A 219 1.77 -19.58 2.55
CA ALA A 219 2.24 -20.55 1.55
C ALA A 219 3.29 -21.47 2.19
N PRO A 220 3.37 -22.76 1.79
CA PRO A 220 4.43 -23.64 2.24
C PRO A 220 5.80 -23.02 1.93
N TYR A 221 6.58 -22.71 2.95
CA TYR A 221 7.96 -22.25 2.79
C TYR A 221 8.72 -23.31 1.98
N PRO A 222 9.43 -22.96 0.88
CA PRO A 222 10.08 -23.97 0.04
C PRO A 222 11.21 -24.65 0.85
N PRO A 223 11.10 -25.96 1.16
CA PRO A 223 12.01 -26.60 2.12
C PRO A 223 13.42 -26.84 1.57
N SER A 224 13.64 -26.68 0.26
CA SER A 224 14.96 -26.83 -0.37
C SER A 224 15.37 -25.65 -1.27
N PRO A 225 16.69 -25.41 -1.43
CA PRO A 225 17.21 -24.46 -2.42
C PRO A 225 16.76 -24.76 -3.87
N ALA A 226 16.46 -26.02 -4.18
CA ALA A 226 15.98 -26.42 -5.51
C ALA A 226 14.54 -25.93 -5.77
N GLU A 227 13.66 -25.94 -4.77
CA GLU A 227 12.32 -25.39 -4.89
C GLU A 227 12.34 -23.85 -4.92
N TRP A 228 13.23 -23.22 -4.15
CA TRP A 228 13.52 -21.78 -4.28
C TRP A 228 14.01 -21.40 -5.68
N ALA A 229 14.91 -22.19 -6.28
CA ALA A 229 15.35 -22.01 -7.66
C ALA A 229 14.21 -22.25 -8.67
N ALA A 230 13.29 -23.18 -8.40
CA ALA A 230 12.12 -23.44 -9.24
C ALA A 230 11.12 -22.26 -9.24
N LEU A 231 10.98 -21.53 -8.12
CA LEU A 231 10.13 -20.33 -8.06
C LEU A 231 10.65 -19.19 -8.95
N THR A 232 11.98 -19.07 -9.08
CA THR A 232 12.68 -18.04 -9.86
C THR A 232 13.06 -18.46 -11.29
N SER A 233 12.78 -19.72 -11.67
CA SER A 233 13.13 -20.28 -12.97
C SER A 233 12.22 -19.78 -14.10
N PRO A 234 12.75 -19.29 -15.24
CA PRO A 234 11.93 -18.87 -16.39
C PRO A 234 11.05 -19.99 -16.98
N ASN A 235 11.45 -21.25 -16.84
CA ASN A 235 10.73 -22.44 -17.34
C ASN A 235 9.65 -22.94 -16.36
N ARG A 236 9.15 -22.09 -15.46
CA ARG A 236 8.10 -22.46 -14.50
C ARG A 236 6.78 -22.68 -15.24
N GLU A 237 6.42 -23.93 -15.45
CA GLU A 237 5.04 -24.28 -15.80
C GLU A 237 4.11 -23.70 -14.74
N ALA A 238 3.14 -22.89 -15.17
CA ALA A 238 2.13 -22.34 -14.28
C ALA A 238 1.32 -23.50 -13.69
N ARG A 239 1.61 -23.88 -12.44
CA ARG A 239 0.82 -24.88 -11.71
C ARG A 239 -0.65 -24.46 -11.79
N PRO A 240 -1.53 -25.26 -12.40
CA PRO A 240 -2.94 -24.90 -12.47
C PRO A 240 -3.48 -24.77 -11.05
N CYS A 241 -4.27 -23.72 -10.79
CA CYS A 241 -4.97 -23.57 -9.52
C CYS A 241 -5.76 -24.85 -9.24
N GLN A 242 -5.37 -25.60 -8.21
CA GLN A 242 -6.20 -26.70 -7.77
C GLN A 242 -7.47 -26.09 -7.14
N PRO A 243 -8.67 -26.50 -7.58
CA PRO A 243 -9.88 -26.05 -6.92
C PRO A 243 -9.87 -26.57 -5.48
N SER A 244 -10.28 -25.71 -4.55
CA SER A 244 -10.56 -26.12 -3.17
C SER A 244 -11.62 -27.22 -3.17
N ALA A 245 -11.34 -28.29 -2.42
CA ALA A 245 -12.26 -29.39 -2.15
C ALA A 245 -13.14 -29.10 -0.92
#